data_AF-A0A0C9MCU5-F1
#
_entry.id   AF-A0A0C9MCU5-F1
#
_cell.length_a   1.000
_cell.length_b   1.000
_cell.length_c   1.000
_cell.angle_alpha   90.00
_cell.angle_beta   90.00
_cell.angle_gamma   90.00
#
_symmetry.space_group_name_H-M   'P 1'
#
loop_
_entity.id
_entity.type
_entity.pdbx_description
1 polymer ?
#
loop_
_entity_poly.entity_id
_entity_poly.type
_entity_poly.pdbx_seq_one_letter_code
_entity_poly.pdbx_strand_id
1 'polypeptide(L)'
;MVSRTKLENIYGLVFNLINLSLYLLAAIASLMKAIVAPSSVSQVLTCVYALILSLALLVMESKSFDMAVYYFRFFTLYRGRAMLAILLGSIVLSNSEHLFLLAAGILNLVFGLTYLVLSFIPQTPVPRPVYDNWQNWKEYSAEGLDLERPVDSSNMMDSANRLKMSMLEKPQQSKVNPI
;
A
#
# COMPACT_ATOMS: atom_id res chain seq x y z
N MET A 1 22.60 -11.42 2.57
CA MET A 1 21.45 -11.73 3.45
C MET A 1 20.36 -10.70 3.19
N VAL A 2 19.16 -11.11 2.77
CA VAL A 2 18.04 -10.18 2.57
C VAL A 2 17.48 -9.79 3.95
N SER A 3 17.42 -8.50 4.26
CA SER A 3 16.85 -8.04 5.53
C SER A 3 15.33 -8.33 5.57
N ARG A 4 14.79 -8.66 6.75
CA ARG A 4 13.34 -8.90 6.92
C ARG A 4 12.50 -7.72 6.41
N THR A 5 12.95 -6.50 6.64
CA THR A 5 12.31 -5.26 6.18
C THR A 5 12.24 -5.16 4.66
N LYS A 6 13.26 -5.65 3.93
CA LYS A 6 13.25 -5.69 2.46
C LYS A 6 12.19 -6.64 1.94
N LEU A 7 12.02 -7.81 2.58
CA LEU A 7 10.96 -8.75 2.22
C LEU A 7 9.58 -8.15 2.49
N GLU A 8 9.37 -7.51 3.64
CA GLU A 8 8.09 -6.87 3.99
C GLU A 8 7.64 -5.82 2.95
N ASN A 9 8.57 -4.98 2.48
CA ASN A 9 8.25 -3.97 1.46
C ASN A 9 7.93 -4.59 0.08
N ILE A 10 8.62 -5.66 -0.30
CA ILE A 10 8.32 -6.41 -1.53
C ILE A 10 6.92 -7.02 -1.43
N TYR A 11 6.62 -7.70 -0.31
CA TYR A 11 5.29 -8.27 -0.09
C TYR A 11 4.21 -7.19 -0.11
N GLY A 12 4.46 -6.03 0.50
CA GLY A 12 3.55 -4.88 0.46
C GLY A 12 3.25 -4.41 -0.97
N LEU A 13 4.27 -4.28 -1.83
CA LEU A 13 4.08 -3.92 -3.23
C LEU A 13 3.29 -4.98 -4.01
N VAL A 14 3.57 -6.27 -3.78
CA VAL A 14 2.85 -7.37 -4.43
C VAL A 14 1.37 -7.37 -4.03
N PHE A 15 1.06 -7.22 -2.74
CA PHE A 15 -0.33 -7.15 -2.28
C PHE A 15 -1.05 -5.92 -2.85
N ASN A 16 -0.37 -4.78 -2.95
CA ASN A 16 -0.94 -3.57 -3.54
C ASN A 16 -1.22 -3.75 -5.04
N LEU A 17 -0.33 -4.42 -5.77
CA LEU A 17 -0.53 -4.75 -7.19
C LEU A 17 -1.73 -5.69 -7.39
N ILE A 18 -1.87 -6.69 -6.53
CA ILE A 18 -3.02 -7.60 -6.54
C ILE A 18 -4.31 -6.82 -6.27
N ASN A 19 -4.34 -5.94 -5.26
CA ASN A 19 -5.51 -5.13 -4.95
C ASN A 19 -5.90 -4.19 -6.11
N LEU A 20 -4.93 -3.46 -6.66
CA LEU A 20 -5.17 -2.61 -7.83
C LEU A 20 -5.76 -3.40 -9.00
N SER A 21 -5.21 -4.58 -9.25
CA SER A 21 -5.67 -5.46 -10.32
C SER A 21 -7.10 -5.96 -10.08
N LEU A 22 -7.43 -6.35 -8.84
CA LEU A 22 -8.77 -6.81 -8.47
C LEU A 22 -9.81 -5.69 -8.55
N TYR A 23 -9.49 -4.48 -8.08
CA TYR A 23 -10.38 -3.33 -8.16
C TYR A 23 -10.61 -2.90 -9.61
N LEU A 24 -9.56 -2.89 -10.44
CA LEU A 24 -9.68 -2.59 -11.87
C LEU A 24 -10.52 -3.66 -12.58
N LEU A 25 -10.30 -4.94 -12.26
CA LEU A 25 -11.07 -6.05 -12.82
C LEU A 25 -12.54 -5.96 -12.42
N ALA A 26 -12.84 -5.62 -11.16
CA ALA A 26 -14.21 -5.40 -10.69
C ALA A 26 -14.87 -4.18 -11.37
N ALA A 27 -14.12 -3.10 -11.62
CA ALA A 27 -14.60 -1.93 -12.36
C ALA A 27 -14.98 -2.29 -13.80
N ILE A 28 -14.08 -2.97 -14.53
CA ILE A 28 -14.33 -3.40 -15.92
C ILE A 28 -15.49 -4.39 -15.97
N ALA A 29 -15.53 -5.37 -15.05
CA ALA A 29 -16.59 -6.37 -15.01
C ALA A 29 -17.97 -5.76 -14.69
N SER A 30 -18.05 -4.81 -13.75
CA SER A 30 -19.29 -4.10 -13.42
C SER A 30 -19.77 -3.22 -14.58
N LEU A 31 -18.87 -2.53 -15.28
CA LEU A 31 -19.20 -1.76 -16.47
C LEU A 31 -19.71 -2.67 -17.60
N MET A 32 -18.99 -3.75 -17.91
CA MET A 32 -19.42 -4.71 -18.93
C MET A 32 -20.79 -5.31 -18.61
N LYS A 33 -21.01 -5.67 -17.34
CA LYS A 33 -22.28 -6.24 -16.91
C LYS A 33 -23.45 -5.26 -17.06
N ALA A 34 -23.23 -3.98 -16.76
CA ALA A 34 -24.24 -2.95 -16.94
C ALA A 34 -24.65 -2.74 -18.41
N ILE A 35 -23.72 -2.95 -19.35
CA ILE A 35 -23.94 -2.75 -20.79
C ILE A 35 -24.53 -4.00 -21.45
N VAL A 36 -23.98 -5.18 -21.17
CA VAL A 36 -24.25 -6.38 -21.96
C VAL A 36 -25.53 -7.10 -21.52
N ALA A 37 -25.86 -7.07 -20.23
CA ALA A 37 -26.98 -7.84 -19.69
C ALA A 37 -27.78 -7.05 -18.64
N PRO A 38 -28.43 -5.93 -19.02
CA PRO A 38 -29.36 -5.25 -18.13
C PRO A 38 -30.64 -6.09 -17.99
N SER A 39 -30.75 -6.92 -16.94
CA SER A 39 -31.99 -7.68 -16.69
C SER A 39 -33.06 -6.82 -16.01
N SER A 40 -32.64 -5.82 -15.23
CA SER A 40 -33.52 -4.93 -14.48
C SER A 40 -32.81 -3.62 -14.12
N VAL A 41 -33.60 -2.57 -13.89
CA VAL A 41 -33.10 -1.25 -13.43
C VAL A 41 -32.33 -1.40 -12.10
N SER A 42 -32.78 -2.27 -11.20
CA SER A 42 -32.11 -2.56 -9.93
C SER A 42 -30.72 -3.18 -10.14
N GLN A 43 -30.57 -4.09 -11.10
CA GLN A 43 -29.27 -4.69 -11.41
C GLN A 43 -28.31 -3.65 -12.01
N VAL A 44 -28.80 -2.81 -12.93
CA VAL A 44 -28.01 -1.71 -13.51
C VAL A 44 -27.52 -0.77 -12.42
N LEU A 45 -28.42 -0.34 -11.52
CA LEU A 45 -28.08 0.54 -10.40
C LEU A 45 -27.02 -0.09 -9.49
N THR A 46 -27.15 -1.39 -9.18
CA THR A 46 -26.17 -2.13 -8.38
C THR A 46 -24.81 -2.18 -9.08
N CYS A 47 -24.76 -2.35 -10.40
CA CYS A 47 -23.52 -2.34 -11.17
C CYS A 47 -22.87 -0.95 -11.17
N VAL A 48 -23.65 0.13 -11.28
CA VAL A 48 -23.15 1.50 -11.19
C VAL A 48 -22.54 1.78 -9.82
N TYR A 49 -23.20 1.36 -8.73
CA TYR A 49 -22.62 1.49 -7.39
C TYR A 49 -21.34 0.67 -7.22
N ALA A 50 -21.29 -0.55 -7.75
CA ALA A 50 -20.09 -1.38 -7.72
C ALA A 50 -18.94 -0.73 -8.51
N LEU A 51 -19.22 -0.13 -9.66
CA LEU A 51 -18.25 0.61 -10.46
C LEU A 51 -17.68 1.80 -9.67
N ILE A 52 -18.54 2.66 -9.13
CA ILE A 52 -18.10 3.83 -8.34
C ILE A 52 -17.29 3.38 -7.12
N LEU A 53 -17.74 2.35 -6.42
CA LEU A 53 -17.05 1.80 -5.26
C LEU A 53 -15.67 1.25 -5.63
N SER A 54 -15.56 0.47 -6.71
CA SER A 54 -14.29 -0.09 -7.17
C SER A 54 -13.29 0.99 -7.59
N LEU A 55 -13.74 2.07 -8.26
CA LEU A 55 -12.90 3.21 -8.61
C LEU A 55 -12.44 3.98 -7.37
N ALA A 56 -13.34 4.20 -6.40
CA ALA A 56 -12.98 4.84 -5.13
C ALA A 56 -11.91 4.03 -4.38
N LEU A 57 -12.04 2.71 -4.35
CA LEU A 57 -11.04 1.82 -3.74
C LEU A 57 -9.70 1.83 -4.48
N LEU A 58 -9.71 1.93 -5.81
CA LEU A 58 -8.50 2.05 -6.62
C LEU A 58 -7.74 3.34 -6.30
N VAL A 59 -8.46 4.45 -6.18
CA VAL A 59 -7.87 5.74 -5.78
C VAL A 59 -7.31 5.66 -4.35
N MET A 60 -8.08 5.12 -3.42
CA MET A 60 -7.66 4.94 -2.01
C MET A 60 -6.42 4.05 -1.87
N GLU A 61 -6.29 3.01 -2.69
CA GLU A 61 -5.13 2.12 -2.70
C GLU A 61 -3.89 2.81 -3.26
N SER A 62 -4.09 3.66 -4.27
CA SER A 62 -3.00 4.41 -4.91
C SER A 62 -2.41 5.43 -3.94
N LYS A 63 -3.28 6.20 -3.28
CA LYS A 63 -2.90 7.22 -2.31
C LYS A 63 -3.92 7.30 -1.18
N SER A 64 -3.44 7.17 0.05
CA SER A 64 -4.26 7.40 1.24
C SER A 64 -4.59 8.89 1.39
N PHE A 65 -5.85 9.20 1.65
CA PHE A 65 -6.28 10.51 2.12
C PHE A 65 -6.51 10.46 3.63
N ASP A 66 -5.97 11.42 4.37
CA ASP A 66 -6.05 11.44 5.84
C ASP A 66 -7.51 11.40 6.34
N MET A 67 -8.41 12.14 5.69
CA MET A 67 -9.85 12.11 6.01
C MET A 67 -10.45 10.72 5.81
N ALA A 68 -10.10 10.04 4.72
CA ALA A 68 -10.64 8.73 4.42
C ALA A 68 -10.06 7.66 5.36
N VAL A 69 -8.79 7.77 5.76
CA VAL A 69 -8.20 6.90 6.78
C VAL A 69 -8.87 7.12 8.14
N TYR A 70 -9.19 8.36 8.48
CA TYR A 70 -9.82 8.71 9.75
C TYR A 70 -11.26 8.18 9.87
N TYR A 71 -12.12 8.49 8.88
CA TYR A 71 -13.53 8.07 8.91
C TYR A 71 -13.75 6.64 8.45
N PHE A 72 -12.96 6.16 7.50
CA PHE A 72 -13.12 4.85 6.87
C PHE A 72 -11.93 3.93 7.11
N ARG A 73 -11.39 3.97 8.34
CA ARG A 73 -10.30 3.08 8.78
C ARG A 73 -10.59 1.60 8.50
N PHE A 74 -11.86 1.21 8.48
CA PHE A 74 -12.26 -0.15 8.12
C PHE A 74 -11.74 -0.58 6.74
N PHE A 75 -11.77 0.29 5.72
CA PHE A 75 -11.34 -0.04 4.36
C PHE A 75 -9.83 -0.23 4.21
N THR A 76 -9.03 0.28 5.15
CA THR A 76 -7.58 0.11 5.12
C THR A 76 -7.12 -1.19 5.78
N LEU A 77 -7.99 -1.84 6.55
CA LEU A 77 -7.70 -3.12 7.22
C LEU A 77 -7.93 -4.32 6.28
N TYR A 78 -7.18 -5.41 6.49
CA TYR A 78 -7.38 -6.67 5.77
C TYR A 78 -8.83 -7.17 5.83
N ARG A 79 -9.51 -7.01 6.97
CA ARG A 79 -10.93 -7.40 7.13
C ARG A 79 -11.86 -6.61 6.22
N GLY A 80 -11.68 -5.30 6.12
CA GLY A 80 -12.53 -4.47 5.27
C GLY A 80 -12.27 -4.72 3.80
N ARG A 81 -10.99 -4.86 3.41
CA ARG A 81 -10.60 -5.24 2.04
C ARG A 81 -11.19 -6.59 1.64
N ALA A 82 -11.14 -7.58 2.54
CA ALA A 82 -11.74 -8.89 2.33
C ALA A 82 -13.24 -8.80 2.09
N MET A 83 -13.98 -8.10 2.95
CA MET A 83 -15.43 -7.94 2.81
C MET A 83 -15.81 -7.22 1.52
N LEU A 84 -15.06 -6.18 1.14
CA LEU A 84 -15.30 -5.45 -0.10
C LEU A 84 -15.02 -6.29 -1.34
N ALA A 85 -13.92 -7.06 -1.35
CA ALA A 85 -13.60 -7.96 -2.46
C ALA A 85 -14.67 -9.06 -2.61
N ILE A 86 -15.14 -9.64 -1.50
CA ILE A 86 -16.22 -10.63 -1.51
C ILE A 86 -17.52 -10.00 -2.02
N LEU A 87 -17.86 -8.80 -1.55
CA LEU A 87 -19.04 -8.06 -1.99
C LEU A 87 -18.99 -7.76 -3.50
N LEU A 88 -17.89 -7.17 -3.98
CA LEU A 88 -17.71 -6.87 -5.41
C LEU A 88 -17.74 -8.15 -6.26
N GLY A 89 -17.08 -9.22 -5.81
CA GLY A 89 -17.11 -10.53 -6.47
C GLY A 89 -18.52 -11.09 -6.58
N SER A 90 -19.30 -11.03 -5.49
CA SER A 90 -20.70 -11.49 -5.48
C SER A 90 -21.61 -10.66 -6.39
N ILE A 91 -21.43 -9.34 -6.43
CA ILE A 91 -22.19 -8.45 -7.32
C ILE A 91 -21.87 -8.76 -8.77
N VAL A 92 -20.59 -8.96 -9.12
CA VAL A 92 -20.18 -9.29 -10.50
C VAL A 92 -20.71 -10.67 -10.92
N LEU A 93 -20.66 -11.66 -10.02
CA LEU A 93 -21.05 -13.05 -10.27
C LEU A 93 -22.56 -13.24 -10.48
N SER A 94 -23.41 -12.41 -9.87
CA SER A 94 -24.87 -12.60 -9.90
C SER A 94 -25.45 -12.56 -11.33
N ASN A 95 -26.13 -13.62 -11.79
CA ASN A 95 -26.77 -13.68 -13.11
C ASN A 95 -25.81 -13.38 -14.28
N SER A 96 -24.57 -13.87 -14.22
CA SER A 96 -23.62 -13.73 -15.33
C SER A 96 -23.48 -15.04 -16.12
N GLU A 97 -23.76 -14.96 -17.43
CA GLU A 97 -23.56 -16.08 -18.37
C GLU A 97 -22.18 -16.00 -19.05
N HIS A 98 -21.54 -14.82 -19.04
CA HIS A 98 -20.25 -14.60 -19.66
C HIS A 98 -19.10 -15.13 -18.80
N LEU A 99 -18.22 -15.93 -19.42
CA LEU A 99 -17.05 -16.53 -18.79
C LEU A 99 -16.11 -15.49 -18.15
N PHE A 100 -15.95 -14.32 -18.77
CA PHE A 100 -15.14 -13.23 -18.20
C PHE A 100 -15.70 -12.71 -16.86
N LEU A 101 -17.03 -12.48 -16.79
CA LEU A 101 -17.68 -12.02 -15.57
C LEU A 101 -17.63 -13.09 -14.48
N LEU A 102 -17.82 -14.36 -14.87
CA LEU A 102 -17.67 -15.51 -13.98
C LEU A 102 -16.26 -15.55 -13.37
N ALA A 103 -15.22 -15.50 -14.23
CA ALA A 103 -13.82 -15.52 -13.79
C ALA A 103 -13.47 -14.33 -12.90
N ALA A 104 -13.89 -13.11 -13.27
CA ALA A 104 -13.68 -11.91 -12.48
C ALA A 104 -14.35 -11.98 -11.10
N GLY A 105 -15.58 -12.51 -11.03
CA GLY A 105 -16.30 -12.72 -9.78
C GLY A 105 -15.60 -13.74 -8.87
N ILE A 106 -15.21 -14.88 -9.43
CA ILE A 106 -14.52 -15.95 -8.68
C ILE A 106 -13.16 -15.47 -8.16
N LEU A 107 -12.36 -14.78 -8.98
CA LEU A 107 -11.07 -14.24 -8.53
C LEU A 107 -11.24 -13.28 -7.36
N ASN A 108 -12.18 -12.34 -7.44
CA ASN A 108 -12.48 -11.43 -6.34
C ASN A 108 -12.92 -12.17 -5.06
N LEU A 109 -13.72 -13.24 -5.18
CA LEU A 109 -14.12 -14.07 -4.04
C LEU A 109 -12.92 -14.83 -3.44
N VAL A 110 -12.08 -15.47 -4.26
CA VAL A 110 -10.92 -16.23 -3.80
C VAL A 110 -9.93 -15.33 -3.07
N PHE A 111 -9.58 -14.19 -3.66
CA PHE A 111 -8.69 -13.23 -3.00
C PHE A 111 -9.35 -12.59 -1.78
N GLY A 112 -10.65 -12.28 -1.83
CA GLY A 112 -11.39 -11.79 -0.67
C GLY A 112 -11.38 -12.77 0.50
N LEU A 113 -11.59 -14.06 0.25
CA LEU A 113 -11.45 -15.12 1.26
C LEU A 113 -10.02 -15.26 1.76
N THR A 114 -9.02 -15.14 0.87
CA THR A 114 -7.61 -15.17 1.26
C THR A 114 -7.29 -14.02 2.21
N TYR A 115 -7.75 -12.80 1.93
CA TYR A 115 -7.61 -11.65 2.82
C TYR A 115 -8.37 -11.82 4.13
N LEU A 116 -9.53 -12.50 4.11
CA LEU A 116 -10.27 -12.83 5.33
C LEU A 116 -9.45 -13.75 6.22
N VAL A 117 -8.83 -14.80 5.66
CA VAL A 117 -7.95 -15.72 6.38
C VAL A 117 -6.71 -15.00 6.91
N LEU A 118 -6.05 -14.18 6.07
CA LEU A 118 -4.89 -13.38 6.48
C LEU A 118 -5.22 -12.44 7.66
N SER A 119 -6.47 -11.98 7.75
CA SER A 119 -6.92 -11.10 8.84
C SER A 119 -6.95 -11.76 10.23
N PHE A 120 -6.86 -13.08 10.30
CA PHE A 120 -6.75 -13.82 11.56
C PHE A 120 -5.29 -14.07 11.95
N ILE A 121 -4.32 -13.77 11.08
CA ILE A 121 -2.90 -13.97 11.34
C ILE A 121 -2.32 -12.68 11.95
N PRO A 122 -2.00 -12.65 13.25
CA PRO A 122 -1.58 -11.42 13.94
C PRO A 122 -0.20 -10.90 13.52
N GLN A 123 0.62 -11.73 12.86
CA GLN A 123 1.95 -11.37 12.38
C GLN A 123 1.96 -10.75 10.98
N THR A 124 0.79 -10.48 10.39
CA THR A 124 0.72 -9.87 9.06
C THR A 124 0.99 -8.36 9.14
N PRO A 125 1.89 -7.81 8.29
CA PRO A 125 2.17 -6.39 8.29
C PRO A 125 0.92 -5.61 7.85
N VAL A 126 0.69 -4.43 8.44
CA VAL A 126 -0.49 -3.61 8.12
C VAL A 126 -0.44 -3.19 6.63
N PRO A 127 -1.55 -3.32 5.87
CA PRO A 127 -1.60 -2.84 4.49
C PRO A 127 -1.30 -1.34 4.42
N ARG A 128 -0.39 -0.96 3.53
CA ARG A 128 -0.03 0.44 3.25
C ARG A 128 -0.38 0.77 1.81
N PRO A 129 -0.74 2.02 1.49
CA PRO A 129 -1.02 2.43 0.12
C PRO A 129 0.21 2.23 -0.78
N VAL A 130 -0.03 2.19 -2.09
CA VAL A 130 1.00 1.98 -3.12
C VAL A 130 2.11 3.03 -3.01
N TYR A 131 1.74 4.29 -2.83
CA TYR A 131 2.69 5.40 -2.75
C TYR A 131 3.74 5.18 -1.64
N ASP A 132 3.32 4.81 -0.44
CA ASP A 132 4.23 4.62 0.70
C ASP A 132 5.17 3.42 0.47
N ASN A 133 4.62 2.31 -0.02
CA ASN A 133 5.42 1.11 -0.31
C ASN A 133 6.41 1.35 -1.46
N TRP A 134 6.02 2.15 -2.46
CA TRP A 134 6.89 2.55 -3.56
C TRP A 134 8.03 3.48 -3.11
N GLN A 135 7.72 4.46 -2.27
CA GLN A 135 8.72 5.37 -1.70
C GLN A 135 9.74 4.59 -0.86
N ASN A 136 9.27 3.70 0.02
CA ASN A 136 10.15 2.83 0.80
C ASN A 136 11.06 2.00 -0.12
N TRP A 137 10.49 1.35 -1.15
CA TRP A 137 11.27 0.57 -2.10
C TRP A 137 12.34 1.39 -2.83
N LYS A 138 12.01 2.62 -3.21
CA LYS A 138 12.95 3.54 -3.87
C LYS A 138 14.12 3.91 -2.96
N GLU A 139 13.85 4.23 -1.70
CA GLU A 139 14.88 4.54 -0.69
C GLU A 139 15.81 3.34 -0.49
N TYR A 140 15.26 2.13 -0.29
CA TYR A 140 16.06 0.90 -0.17
C TYR A 140 16.86 0.56 -1.44
N SER A 141 16.33 0.89 -2.62
CA SER A 141 17.06 0.65 -3.88
C SER A 141 18.23 1.63 -4.05
N ALA A 142 18.15 2.82 -3.45
CA ALA A 142 19.21 3.82 -3.45
C ALA A 142 20.33 3.51 -2.44
N GLU A 143 20.03 2.86 -1.30
CA GLU A 143 21.02 2.45 -0.29
C GLU A 143 22.09 1.49 -0.84
N GLY A 144 21.79 0.73 -1.90
CA GLY A 144 22.77 -0.13 -2.58
C GLY A 144 23.64 0.60 -3.63
N LEU A 145 23.35 1.88 -3.90
CA LEU A 145 24.02 2.72 -4.88
C LEU A 145 24.92 3.80 -4.24
N ASP A 146 25.11 3.77 -2.92
CA ASP A 146 26.24 4.42 -2.26
C ASP A 146 27.50 3.58 -2.53
N LEU A 147 27.92 3.56 -3.80
CA LEU A 147 29.26 3.11 -4.19
C LEU A 147 30.26 3.97 -3.42
N GLU A 148 31.19 3.30 -2.74
CA GLU A 148 32.32 3.87 -2.01
C GLU A 148 32.82 5.14 -2.72
N ARG A 149 32.57 6.31 -2.11
CA ARG A 149 33.34 7.49 -2.47
C ARG A 149 34.80 7.07 -2.32
N PRO A 150 35.66 7.21 -3.35
CA PRO A 150 37.07 7.00 -3.16
C PRO A 150 37.48 7.88 -1.98
N VAL A 151 38.00 7.24 -0.93
CA VAL A 151 38.55 7.96 0.21
C VAL A 151 39.74 8.71 -0.34
N ASP A 152 39.53 9.97 -0.70
CA ASP A 152 40.61 10.89 -1.01
C ASP A 152 41.40 11.04 0.30
N SER A 153 42.48 10.26 0.41
CA SER A 153 43.34 10.16 1.59
C SER A 153 43.99 11.49 1.98
N SER A 154 43.84 12.52 1.15
CA SER A 154 44.23 13.90 1.40
C SER A 154 43.35 14.60 2.45
N ASN A 155 42.07 14.26 2.57
CA ASN A 155 41.11 14.98 3.43
C ASN A 155 40.93 14.40 4.85
N MET A 156 41.41 13.17 5.11
CA MET A 156 41.33 12.58 6.47
C MET A 156 42.27 13.27 7.47
N MET A 157 43.40 13.81 7.02
CA MET A 157 44.37 14.49 7.87
C MET A 157 43.78 15.77 8.50
N ASP A 158 43.00 16.53 7.72
CA ASP A 158 42.38 17.79 8.17
C ASP A 158 41.23 17.56 9.16
N SER A 159 40.45 16.49 8.97
CA SER A 159 39.32 16.16 9.84
C SER A 159 39.80 15.73 11.23
N ALA A 160 40.89 14.94 11.30
CA ALA A 160 41.50 14.54 12.56
C ALA A 160 42.12 15.73 13.32
N ASN A 161 42.72 16.67 12.59
CA ASN A 161 43.27 17.89 13.19
C ASN A 161 42.17 18.85 13.68
N ARG A 162 41.04 19.00 12.95
CA ARG A 162 39.89 19.78 13.41
C ARG A 162 39.23 19.20 14.67
N LEU A 163 39.10 17.87 14.75
CA LEU A 163 38.58 17.20 15.94
C LEU A 163 39.49 17.39 17.15
N LYS A 164 40.82 17.29 16.98
CA LYS A 164 41.79 17.60 18.05
C LYS A 164 41.70 19.06 18.52
N MET A 165 41.53 20.01 17.61
CA MET A 165 41.37 21.43 17.97
C MET A 165 40.06 21.69 18.72
N SER A 166 38.95 21.04 18.34
CA SER A 166 37.67 21.19 19.03
C SER A 166 37.62 20.60 20.44
N MET A 167 38.50 19.65 20.76
CA MET A 167 38.61 19.07 22.11
C MET A 167 39.48 19.92 23.06
N LEU A 168 40.27 20.86 22.52
CA LEU A 168 41.11 21.77 23.30
C LEU A 168 40.34 23.00 23.79
N GLU A 169 39.26 23.40 23.11
CA GLU A 169 38.33 24.41 23.60
C GLU A 169 37.30 23.80 24.57
N LYS A 170 37.67 23.66 25.84
CA LYS A 170 36.67 23.53 26.91
C LYS A 170 36.10 24.93 27.23
N PRO A 171 34.78 25.14 27.17
CA PRO A 171 34.19 26.39 27.64
C PRO A 171 34.35 26.50 29.16
N GLN A 172 34.98 27.58 29.63
CA GLN A 172 34.97 27.94 31.04
C GLN A 172 33.53 28.19 31.48
N GLN A 173 33.07 27.39 32.45
CA GLN A 173 31.78 27.56 33.13
C GLN A 173 31.73 28.92 33.83
N SER A 174 30.91 29.83 33.32
CA SER A 174 30.47 31.02 34.06
C SER A 174 29.29 30.63 34.95
N LYS A 175 29.54 30.64 36.27
CA LYS A 175 28.53 30.49 37.32
C LYS A 175 27.52 31.63 37.22
N VAL A 176 26.24 31.32 37.04
CA VAL A 176 25.14 32.27 37.28
C VAL A 176 24.37 31.80 38.51
N ASN A 177 24.38 32.63 39.55
CA ASN A 177 23.65 32.44 40.81
C ASN A 177 22.14 32.60 40.60
N PRO A 178 21.29 31.88 41.34
CA PRO A 178 19.86 32.15 41.38
C PRO A 178 19.53 33.23 42.42
N ILE A 179 18.62 34.14 42.05
CA ILE A 179 17.70 34.83 42.95
C ILE A 179 16.30 34.53 42.43
#